data_AF-A0AA87W1J0-F1
#
_entry.id   AF-A0AA87W1J0-F1
#
_cell.length_a   1.000
_cell.length_b   1.000
_cell.length_c   1.000
_cell.angle_alpha   90.00
_cell.angle_beta   90.00
_cell.angle_gamma   90.00
#
_symmetry.space_group_name_H-M   'P 1'
#
loop_
_entity.id
_entity.type
_entity.pdbx_description
1 polymer ?
#
loop_
_entity_poly.entity_id
_entity_poly.type
_entity_poly.pdbx_seq_one_letter_code
_entity_poly.pdbx_strand_id
1 'polypeptide(L)'
;MYAAVIRSEVDSAVVDSGGQLHLTGAGIAKNTTIDGGVMTVSGSIPDPVTDDPNAPAVDASAASGTILNSGSLSVSEGGIITSTTLNGGTLDVLNQGTANASTIHLGASEFVETGGIVGATTIAGGMLDLKAGAISDDAITFSGQGTLKLEQRLTSGAATFVSEIKSVSLGDRIDLSGLSYTSRATATISGSKLTVSNGMASETLTLADTSVTHFGITKDGAGGILLTAAALPTIAGAISGQTTSNEAAINPFAAVTITDPNAGAMDSLIITLAGAAGSLSEAGLISLGNETYELAATSAAQLTAELHDLTFVASPHGDGSATTTFTLSDTSSVGLTVNDINTS
;
A
#
# COMPACT_ATOMS: atom_id res chain seq x y z
N MET A 1 39.78 -36.70 -10.34
CA MET A 1 40.50 -35.48 -10.76
C MET A 1 39.51 -34.35 -10.55
N TYR A 2 39.72 -33.48 -9.56
CA TYR A 2 38.84 -32.31 -9.39
C TYR A 2 39.19 -31.31 -10.50
N ALA A 3 38.24 -30.96 -11.36
CA ALA A 3 38.43 -29.89 -12.32
C ALA A 3 38.53 -28.56 -11.56
N ALA A 4 39.55 -27.75 -11.87
CA ALA A 4 39.65 -26.40 -11.31
C ALA A 4 38.60 -25.51 -11.99
N VAL A 5 37.67 -24.96 -11.21
CA VAL A 5 36.76 -23.91 -11.70
C VAL A 5 37.52 -22.59 -11.67
N ILE A 6 37.70 -21.97 -12.84
CA ILE A 6 38.22 -20.60 -12.96
C ILE A 6 37.02 -19.67 -12.85
N ARG A 7 37.04 -18.77 -11.87
CA ARG A 7 36.03 -17.71 -11.73
C ARG A 7 36.61 -16.39 -12.22
N SER A 8 35.85 -15.69 -13.02
CA SER A 8 36.14 -14.29 -13.37
C SER A 8 35.49 -13.40 -12.32
N GLU A 9 36.29 -12.52 -11.71
CA GLU A 9 35.80 -11.53 -10.74
C GLU A 9 35.96 -10.13 -11.32
N VAL A 10 34.92 -9.32 -11.20
CA VAL A 10 34.95 -7.88 -11.46
C VAL A 10 34.53 -7.13 -10.21
N ASP A 11 35.25 -6.06 -9.88
CA ASP A 11 34.92 -5.18 -8.76
C ASP A 11 34.75 -3.76 -9.29
N SER A 12 33.69 -3.10 -8.82
CA SER A 12 33.41 -1.69 -9.10
C SER A 12 33.27 -1.37 -10.59
N ALA A 13 32.66 -2.29 -11.36
CA ALA A 13 32.32 -2.03 -12.75
C ALA A 13 31.29 -0.90 -12.85
N VAL A 14 31.44 -0.03 -13.84
CA VAL A 14 30.42 0.96 -14.20
C VAL A 14 29.84 0.58 -15.56
N VAL A 15 28.52 0.43 -15.62
CA VAL A 15 27.77 0.06 -16.82
C VAL A 15 26.91 1.25 -17.24
N ASP A 16 27.53 2.17 -17.99
CA ASP A 16 26.87 3.36 -18.53
C ASP A 16 25.86 3.02 -19.63
N SER A 17 25.10 4.01 -20.09
CA SER A 17 24.16 3.87 -21.21
C SER A 17 24.79 3.22 -22.45
N GLY A 18 24.16 2.15 -22.92
CA GLY A 18 24.65 1.31 -24.03
C GLY A 18 25.71 0.28 -23.64
N GLY A 19 26.25 0.38 -22.43
CA GLY A 19 27.13 -0.62 -21.82
C GLY A 19 26.38 -1.88 -21.43
N GLN A 20 27.10 -3.01 -21.43
CA GLN A 20 26.56 -4.31 -21.03
C GLN A 20 27.58 -5.06 -20.17
N LEU A 21 27.11 -5.64 -19.07
CA LEU A 21 27.87 -6.56 -18.23
C LEU A 21 27.14 -7.91 -18.14
N HIS A 22 27.77 -8.98 -18.62
CA HIS A 22 27.22 -10.33 -18.54
C HIS A 22 28.05 -11.16 -17.57
N LEU A 23 27.45 -11.62 -16.48
CA LEU A 23 28.02 -12.62 -15.60
C LEU A 23 27.48 -13.99 -15.99
N THR A 24 28.36 -14.82 -16.52
CA THR A 24 28.09 -16.22 -16.88
C THR A 24 29.21 -17.12 -16.36
N GLY A 25 28.94 -18.42 -16.25
CA GLY A 25 29.97 -19.42 -15.94
C GLY A 25 30.71 -19.16 -14.63
N ALA A 26 29.96 -19.04 -13.52
CA ALA A 26 30.50 -18.73 -12.19
C ALA A 26 31.18 -17.34 -12.08
N GLY A 27 30.77 -16.40 -12.94
CA GLY A 27 31.22 -15.01 -12.88
C GLY A 27 30.77 -14.32 -11.59
N ILE A 28 31.66 -13.52 -11.01
CA ILE A 28 31.41 -12.77 -9.78
C ILE A 28 31.53 -11.27 -10.07
N ALA A 29 30.54 -10.48 -9.67
CA ALA A 29 30.67 -9.03 -9.60
C ALA A 29 30.47 -8.50 -8.17
N LYS A 30 31.23 -7.46 -7.83
CA LYS A 30 31.08 -6.71 -6.59
C LYS A 30 30.95 -5.24 -6.92
N ASN A 31 30.06 -4.55 -6.21
CA ASN A 31 29.94 -3.09 -6.24
C ASN A 31 29.71 -2.50 -7.65
N THR A 32 29.05 -3.24 -8.54
CA THR A 32 28.73 -2.75 -9.88
C THR A 32 27.78 -1.56 -9.78
N THR A 33 28.05 -0.48 -10.52
CA THR A 33 27.11 0.62 -10.71
C THR A 33 26.53 0.56 -12.13
N ILE A 34 25.21 0.60 -12.26
CA ILE A 34 24.51 0.61 -13.55
C ILE A 34 23.84 1.98 -13.73
N ASP A 35 24.32 2.73 -14.72
CA ASP A 35 23.92 4.10 -15.05
C ASP A 35 23.35 4.14 -16.47
N GLY A 36 22.24 3.43 -16.66
CA GLY A 36 21.48 3.38 -17.92
C GLY A 36 21.88 2.24 -18.85
N GLY A 37 22.85 1.42 -18.45
CA GLY A 37 23.25 0.20 -19.14
C GLY A 37 22.42 -1.03 -18.76
N VAL A 38 22.92 -2.20 -19.15
CA VAL A 38 22.28 -3.50 -18.85
C VAL A 38 23.27 -4.43 -18.16
N MET A 39 22.81 -5.09 -17.11
CA MET A 39 23.54 -6.20 -16.49
C MET A 39 22.69 -7.47 -16.51
N THR A 40 23.31 -8.60 -16.84
CA THR A 40 22.67 -9.92 -16.78
C THR A 40 23.50 -10.85 -15.91
N VAL A 41 22.84 -11.55 -14.99
CA VAL A 41 23.46 -12.55 -14.12
C VAL A 41 22.77 -13.89 -14.36
N SER A 42 23.49 -14.83 -14.96
CA SER A 42 23.00 -16.18 -15.19
C SER A 42 24.13 -17.18 -14.98
N GLY A 43 23.83 -18.39 -14.49
CA GLY A 43 24.89 -19.25 -14.00
C GLY A 43 24.46 -20.69 -13.77
N SER A 44 23.97 -21.34 -14.82
CA SER A 44 24.00 -22.80 -14.91
C SER A 44 25.25 -23.19 -15.72
N ILE A 45 26.23 -23.82 -15.07
CA ILE A 45 27.29 -24.56 -15.79
C ILE A 45 26.85 -26.03 -15.81
N PRO A 46 26.47 -26.59 -16.97
CA PRO A 46 26.42 -28.04 -17.12
C PRO A 46 27.79 -28.61 -16.75
N ASP A 47 27.84 -29.60 -15.85
CA ASP A 47 29.10 -30.19 -15.38
C ASP A 47 30.04 -30.52 -16.57
N PRO A 48 31.23 -29.89 -16.68
CA PRO A 48 32.14 -30.13 -17.79
C PRO A 48 32.78 -31.53 -17.74
N VAL A 49 32.51 -32.32 -16.70
CA VAL A 49 33.15 -33.62 -16.47
C VAL A 49 32.33 -34.81 -17.00
N THR A 50 31.04 -34.66 -17.31
CA THR A 50 30.19 -35.84 -17.60
C THR A 50 29.40 -35.86 -18.90
N ASP A 51 29.28 -34.79 -19.68
CA ASP A 51 28.32 -34.73 -20.82
C ASP A 51 26.90 -35.18 -20.40
N ASP A 52 26.60 -35.21 -19.08
CA ASP A 52 25.32 -35.63 -18.52
C ASP A 52 24.45 -34.39 -18.36
N PRO A 53 23.42 -34.19 -19.21
CA PRO A 53 22.50 -33.07 -19.09
C PRO A 53 21.68 -33.10 -17.79
N ASN A 54 21.78 -34.15 -16.97
CA ASN A 54 21.11 -34.28 -15.68
C ASN A 54 22.05 -34.12 -14.47
N ALA A 55 23.36 -33.89 -14.69
CA ALA A 55 24.27 -33.58 -13.58
C ALA A 55 23.93 -32.19 -12.99
N PRO A 56 23.89 -32.04 -11.66
CA PRO A 56 23.52 -30.78 -11.03
C PRO A 56 24.52 -29.67 -11.39
N ALA A 57 24.03 -28.52 -11.85
CA ALA A 57 24.84 -27.34 -12.14
C ALA A 57 25.61 -26.91 -10.88
N VAL A 58 26.93 -26.81 -10.98
CA VAL A 58 27.79 -26.73 -9.79
C VAL A 58 28.21 -25.33 -9.37
N ASP A 59 28.00 -24.27 -10.17
CA ASP A 59 28.37 -22.91 -9.76
C ASP A 59 27.46 -21.81 -10.31
N ALA A 60 26.76 -21.15 -9.38
CA ALA A 60 25.99 -19.95 -9.63
C ALA A 60 26.89 -18.75 -10.00
N SER A 61 26.43 -17.91 -10.93
CA SER A 61 27.00 -16.56 -11.11
C SER A 61 26.46 -15.65 -10.02
N ALA A 62 27.31 -14.80 -9.46
CA ALA A 62 26.97 -14.00 -8.29
C ALA A 62 27.25 -12.51 -8.49
N ALA A 63 26.32 -11.65 -8.07
CA ALA A 63 26.59 -10.22 -7.88
C ALA A 63 26.28 -9.79 -6.45
N SER A 64 27.04 -8.83 -5.92
CA SER A 64 26.79 -8.27 -4.60
C SER A 64 27.04 -6.76 -4.57
N GLY A 65 26.19 -6.04 -3.84
CA GLY A 65 26.32 -4.59 -3.68
C GLY A 65 26.10 -3.80 -4.97
N THR A 66 25.35 -4.36 -5.92
CA THR A 66 25.03 -3.66 -7.17
C THR A 66 24.16 -2.43 -6.87
N ILE A 67 24.50 -1.29 -7.46
CA ILE A 67 23.70 -0.06 -7.43
C ILE A 67 23.10 0.14 -8.83
N LEU A 68 21.78 0.09 -8.93
CA LEU A 68 21.03 0.36 -10.16
C LEU A 68 20.42 1.76 -10.06
N ASN A 69 21.04 2.75 -10.71
CA ASN A 69 20.51 4.11 -10.76
C ASN A 69 19.51 4.27 -11.91
N SER A 70 19.76 3.62 -13.03
CA SER A 70 18.85 3.52 -14.18
C SER A 70 19.27 2.37 -15.10
N GLY A 71 18.42 1.98 -16.05
CA GLY A 71 18.68 0.83 -16.92
C GLY A 71 18.01 -0.44 -16.41
N SER A 72 18.62 -1.60 -16.68
CA SER A 72 18.05 -2.90 -16.30
C SER A 72 19.12 -3.85 -15.74
N LEU A 73 18.72 -4.60 -14.71
CA LEU A 73 19.43 -5.76 -14.20
C LEU A 73 18.52 -6.97 -14.33
N SER A 74 18.98 -8.05 -14.98
CA SER A 74 18.25 -9.31 -15.03
C SER A 74 19.03 -10.41 -14.32
N VAL A 75 18.34 -11.18 -13.48
CA VAL A 75 18.87 -12.40 -12.88
C VAL A 75 18.00 -13.58 -13.30
N SER A 76 18.62 -14.62 -13.84
CA SER A 76 17.93 -15.82 -14.31
C SER A 76 18.58 -17.08 -13.74
N GLU A 77 18.25 -18.25 -14.29
CA GLU A 77 18.67 -19.56 -13.79
C GLU A 77 20.14 -19.60 -13.32
N GLY A 78 20.32 -19.96 -12.04
CA GLY A 78 21.62 -20.07 -11.39
C GLY A 78 22.34 -18.72 -11.18
N GLY A 79 21.68 -17.61 -11.46
CA GLY A 79 22.12 -16.27 -11.08
C GLY A 79 21.66 -15.94 -9.66
N ILE A 80 22.55 -15.38 -8.86
CA ILE A 80 22.25 -14.91 -7.51
C ILE A 80 22.75 -13.48 -7.36
N ILE A 81 21.86 -12.56 -6.99
CA ILE A 81 22.25 -11.20 -6.63
C ILE A 81 21.91 -10.92 -5.17
N THR A 82 22.77 -10.17 -4.48
CA THR A 82 22.60 -9.84 -3.06
C THR A 82 22.85 -8.37 -2.79
N SER A 83 22.09 -7.78 -1.85
CA SER A 83 22.29 -6.38 -1.43
C SER A 83 22.22 -5.38 -2.58
N THR A 84 21.31 -5.60 -3.53
CA THR A 84 21.11 -4.68 -4.66
C THR A 84 20.37 -3.43 -4.17
N THR A 85 20.89 -2.26 -4.48
CA THR A 85 20.20 -0.98 -4.25
C THR A 85 19.63 -0.47 -5.56
N LEU A 86 18.30 -0.37 -5.65
CA LEU A 86 17.60 0.14 -6.82
C LEU A 86 17.18 1.59 -6.53
N ASN A 87 17.90 2.56 -7.09
CA ASN A 87 17.57 3.99 -7.03
C ASN A 87 16.65 4.42 -8.19
N GLY A 88 16.61 3.60 -9.24
CA GLY A 88 15.74 3.74 -10.41
C GLY A 88 15.84 2.49 -11.28
N GLY A 89 15.25 2.52 -12.48
CA GLY A 89 15.31 1.41 -13.42
C GLY A 89 14.58 0.16 -12.93
N THR A 90 14.94 -0.98 -13.54
CA THR A 90 14.24 -2.26 -13.34
C THR A 90 15.19 -3.40 -12.98
N LEU A 91 14.84 -4.15 -11.95
CA LEU A 91 15.38 -5.48 -11.69
C LEU A 91 14.35 -6.55 -12.09
N ASP A 92 14.72 -7.43 -13.02
CA ASP A 92 13.90 -8.58 -13.41
C ASP A 92 14.50 -9.87 -12.82
N VAL A 93 13.78 -10.47 -11.88
CA VAL A 93 14.09 -11.77 -11.28
C VAL A 93 13.31 -12.85 -12.02
N LEU A 94 13.98 -13.44 -13.01
CA LEU A 94 13.42 -14.45 -13.90
C LEU A 94 13.39 -15.83 -13.23
N ASN A 95 12.76 -16.81 -13.90
CA ASN A 95 12.66 -18.18 -13.42
C ASN A 95 14.01 -18.75 -12.95
N GLN A 96 14.04 -19.28 -11.73
CA GLN A 96 15.23 -19.82 -11.04
C GLN A 96 16.38 -18.81 -10.82
N GLY A 97 16.13 -17.52 -11.04
CA GLY A 97 17.00 -16.44 -10.57
C GLY A 97 16.69 -16.10 -9.11
N THR A 98 17.69 -15.64 -8.37
CA THR A 98 17.55 -15.26 -6.96
C THR A 98 18.04 -13.84 -6.72
N ALA A 99 17.20 -13.01 -6.11
CA ALA A 99 17.57 -11.69 -5.60
C ALA A 99 17.29 -11.57 -4.10
N ASN A 100 18.33 -11.38 -3.31
CA ASN A 100 18.22 -11.29 -1.86
C ASN A 100 18.66 -9.92 -1.34
N ALA A 101 17.94 -9.41 -0.34
CA ALA A 101 18.21 -8.12 0.29
C ALA A 101 18.22 -6.94 -0.70
N SER A 102 17.32 -6.96 -1.69
CA SER A 102 17.06 -5.81 -2.55
C SER A 102 16.50 -4.64 -1.73
N THR A 103 16.97 -3.42 -1.97
CA THR A 103 16.36 -2.18 -1.44
C THR A 103 15.82 -1.36 -2.61
N ILE A 104 14.50 -1.16 -2.64
CA ILE A 104 13.80 -0.56 -3.79
C ILE A 104 13.34 0.85 -3.44
N HIS A 105 14.05 1.87 -3.93
CA HIS A 105 13.69 3.26 -3.71
C HIS A 105 12.61 3.75 -4.68
N LEU A 106 12.05 4.92 -4.36
CA LEU A 106 11.07 5.61 -5.20
C LEU A 106 11.55 5.76 -6.65
N GLY A 107 10.71 5.32 -7.60
CA GLY A 107 11.00 5.36 -9.02
C GLY A 107 11.66 4.09 -9.58
N ALA A 108 11.98 3.10 -8.73
CA ALA A 108 12.49 1.80 -9.15
C ALA A 108 11.44 0.68 -9.05
N SER A 109 11.68 -0.41 -9.77
CA SER A 109 10.85 -1.61 -9.71
C SER A 109 11.67 -2.90 -9.70
N GLU A 110 11.27 -3.85 -8.86
CA GLU A 110 11.70 -5.25 -8.89
C GLU A 110 10.52 -6.11 -9.34
N PHE A 111 10.64 -6.75 -10.50
CA PHE A 111 9.64 -7.69 -11.02
C PHE A 111 10.15 -9.11 -10.80
N VAL A 112 9.36 -9.93 -10.12
CA VAL A 112 9.68 -11.32 -9.85
C VAL A 112 8.74 -12.20 -10.65
N GLU A 113 9.29 -12.82 -11.69
CA GLU A 113 8.56 -13.69 -12.60
C GLU A 113 8.26 -15.04 -11.94
N THR A 114 7.44 -15.85 -12.61
CA THR A 114 7.13 -17.21 -12.17
C THR A 114 8.43 -18.01 -11.95
N GLY A 115 8.58 -18.58 -10.74
CA GLY A 115 9.77 -19.34 -10.33
C GLY A 115 11.00 -18.50 -9.98
N GLY A 116 10.93 -17.16 -10.09
CA GLY A 116 11.92 -16.26 -9.50
C GLY A 116 11.82 -16.25 -7.98
N ILE A 117 12.95 -16.04 -7.31
CA ILE A 117 13.07 -16.12 -5.85
C ILE A 117 13.55 -14.78 -5.30
N VAL A 118 12.81 -14.23 -4.34
CA VAL A 118 13.23 -13.06 -3.56
C VAL A 118 13.20 -13.31 -2.06
N GLY A 119 14.08 -12.64 -1.33
CA GLY A 119 14.18 -12.74 0.12
C GLY A 119 14.71 -11.46 0.75
N ALA A 120 14.26 -11.15 1.96
CA ALA A 120 14.69 -10.00 2.76
C ALA A 120 14.57 -8.63 2.03
N THR A 121 13.61 -8.50 1.11
CA THR A 121 13.42 -7.28 0.32
C THR A 121 12.94 -6.12 1.18
N THR A 122 13.53 -4.94 0.98
CA THR A 122 13.10 -3.67 1.57
C THR A 122 12.49 -2.75 0.51
N ILE A 123 11.23 -2.39 0.67
CA ILE A 123 10.52 -1.43 -0.18
C ILE A 123 10.65 -0.04 0.47
N ALA A 124 11.51 0.80 -0.09
CA ALA A 124 11.85 2.14 0.39
C ALA A 124 11.19 3.25 -0.48
N GLY A 125 9.97 2.99 -0.94
CA GLY A 125 9.20 3.88 -1.80
C GLY A 125 9.00 3.41 -3.25
N GLY A 126 9.71 2.35 -3.66
CA GLY A 126 9.54 1.74 -4.98
C GLY A 126 8.45 0.68 -5.04
N MET A 127 8.52 -0.17 -6.06
CA MET A 127 7.58 -1.28 -6.28
C MET A 127 8.28 -2.64 -6.28
N LEU A 128 7.77 -3.58 -5.49
CA LEU A 128 8.03 -5.01 -5.66
C LEU A 128 6.78 -5.64 -6.28
N ASP A 129 6.91 -6.26 -7.46
CA ASP A 129 5.81 -6.96 -8.15
C ASP A 129 6.10 -8.46 -8.21
N LEU A 130 5.32 -9.25 -7.46
CA LEU A 130 5.39 -10.70 -7.42
C LEU A 130 4.34 -11.30 -8.35
N LYS A 131 4.79 -11.84 -9.49
CA LYS A 131 3.93 -12.57 -10.42
C LYS A 131 3.39 -13.83 -9.77
N ALA A 132 2.31 -14.36 -10.35
CA ALA A 132 1.78 -15.66 -9.94
C ALA A 132 2.86 -16.74 -10.06
N GLY A 133 3.16 -17.42 -8.95
CA GLY A 133 4.20 -18.44 -8.87
C GLY A 133 5.62 -17.91 -8.62
N ALA A 134 5.79 -16.62 -8.37
CA ALA A 134 7.00 -16.09 -7.72
C ALA A 134 7.14 -16.65 -6.30
N ILE A 135 8.37 -16.77 -5.82
CA ILE A 135 8.69 -17.29 -4.49
C ILE A 135 9.26 -16.14 -3.66
N SER A 136 8.67 -15.88 -2.50
CA SER A 136 9.27 -15.05 -1.45
C SER A 136 9.67 -15.96 -0.29
N ASP A 137 10.98 -15.98 0.04
CA ASP A 137 11.55 -16.94 1.01
C ASP A 137 11.79 -16.37 2.41
N ASP A 138 11.66 -15.05 2.57
CA ASP A 138 11.85 -14.31 3.81
C ASP A 138 10.96 -13.05 3.81
N ALA A 139 10.97 -12.31 4.91
CA ALA A 139 10.12 -11.15 5.14
C ALA A 139 10.35 -10.02 4.13
N ILE A 140 9.26 -9.29 3.84
CA ILE A 140 9.26 -8.06 3.05
C ILE A 140 9.08 -6.90 4.01
N THR A 141 9.95 -5.88 3.94
CA THR A 141 9.94 -4.75 4.89
C THR A 141 9.63 -3.44 4.17
N PHE A 142 8.67 -2.67 4.66
CA PHE A 142 8.49 -1.28 4.23
C PHE A 142 9.42 -0.34 5.02
N SER A 143 9.99 0.66 4.34
CA SER A 143 10.80 1.72 4.96
C SER A 143 10.54 3.10 4.35
N GLY A 144 9.46 3.22 3.59
CA GLY A 144 8.96 4.42 2.93
C GLY A 144 7.72 4.06 2.11
N GLN A 145 6.95 5.07 1.69
CA GLN A 145 5.67 4.88 0.98
C GLN A 145 5.83 4.18 -0.37
N GLY A 146 5.77 2.85 -0.37
CA GLY A 146 5.96 2.01 -1.56
C GLY A 146 4.80 1.08 -1.84
N THR A 147 4.99 0.19 -2.81
CA THR A 147 3.96 -0.77 -3.23
C THR A 147 4.52 -2.20 -3.24
N LEU A 148 3.86 -3.09 -2.51
CA LEU A 148 3.95 -4.54 -2.73
C LEU A 148 2.78 -4.95 -3.63
N LYS A 149 3.07 -5.52 -4.80
CA LYS A 149 2.06 -6.05 -5.72
C LYS A 149 2.13 -7.57 -5.77
N LEU A 150 0.98 -8.21 -5.63
CA LEU A 150 0.78 -9.65 -5.69
C LEU A 150 -0.18 -9.97 -6.84
N GLU A 151 0.29 -10.69 -7.86
CA GLU A 151 -0.54 -11.04 -9.04
C GLU A 151 -1.17 -12.43 -8.97
N GLN A 152 -1.10 -13.07 -7.80
CA GLN A 152 -1.75 -14.37 -7.60
C GLN A 152 -3.25 -14.28 -7.85
N ARG A 153 -3.73 -15.07 -8.82
CA ARG A 153 -5.13 -15.02 -9.27
C ARG A 153 -6.03 -15.79 -8.30
N LEU A 154 -6.99 -15.10 -7.70
CA LEU A 154 -7.89 -15.62 -6.68
C LEU A 154 -9.34 -15.51 -7.15
N THR A 155 -9.89 -16.59 -7.69
CA THR A 155 -11.28 -16.63 -8.18
C THR A 155 -12.28 -17.18 -7.16
N SER A 156 -11.83 -18.03 -6.24
CA SER A 156 -12.64 -18.59 -5.15
C SER A 156 -11.77 -19.12 -4.01
N GLY A 157 -12.34 -19.21 -2.82
CA GLY A 157 -11.69 -19.82 -1.65
C GLY A 157 -10.74 -18.88 -0.90
N ALA A 158 -9.85 -19.46 -0.09
CA ALA A 158 -8.90 -18.69 0.70
C ALA A 158 -7.47 -19.07 0.30
N ALA A 159 -6.62 -18.07 0.17
CA ALA A 159 -5.18 -18.19 0.01
C ALA A 159 -4.45 -17.44 1.13
N THR A 160 -3.17 -17.75 1.30
CA THR A 160 -2.31 -17.13 2.30
C THR A 160 -0.95 -16.89 1.70
N PHE A 161 -0.55 -15.64 1.69
CA PHE A 161 0.77 -15.21 1.32
C PHE A 161 1.73 -15.60 2.44
N VAL A 162 2.79 -16.30 2.06
CA VAL A 162 3.64 -17.03 3.00
C VAL A 162 4.59 -16.12 3.77
N SER A 163 5.04 -15.03 3.16
CA SER A 163 6.01 -14.13 3.78
C SER A 163 5.36 -13.14 4.72
N GLU A 164 6.07 -12.86 5.81
CA GLU A 164 5.70 -11.81 6.74
C GLU A 164 5.99 -10.43 6.14
N ILE A 165 5.07 -9.49 6.33
CA ILE A 165 5.21 -8.09 5.93
C ILE A 165 5.51 -7.25 7.17
N LYS A 166 6.59 -6.49 7.13
CA LYS A 166 7.12 -5.71 8.26
C LYS A 166 6.99 -4.22 8.05
N SER A 167 6.82 -3.49 9.15
CA SER A 167 6.93 -2.03 9.23
C SER A 167 5.96 -1.26 8.33
N VAL A 168 4.78 -1.82 8.05
CA VAL A 168 3.73 -1.12 7.28
C VAL A 168 3.35 0.17 8.01
N SER A 169 3.40 1.28 7.29
CA SER A 169 3.11 2.63 7.77
C SER A 169 2.02 3.28 6.91
N LEU A 170 1.44 4.39 7.37
CA LEU A 170 0.41 5.11 6.62
C LEU A 170 0.90 5.49 5.22
N GLY A 171 0.08 5.21 4.21
CA GLY A 171 0.38 5.47 2.79
C GLY A 171 1.06 4.31 2.04
N ASP A 172 1.57 3.29 2.74
CA ASP A 172 2.07 2.07 2.10
C ASP A 172 0.93 1.34 1.38
N ARG A 173 1.26 0.70 0.25
CA ARG A 173 0.28 0.05 -0.61
C ARG A 173 0.54 -1.43 -0.76
N ILE A 174 -0.56 -2.20 -0.72
CA ILE A 174 -0.56 -3.62 -1.06
C ILE A 174 -1.58 -3.81 -2.18
N ASP A 175 -1.09 -4.10 -3.37
CA ASP A 175 -1.89 -4.33 -4.57
C ASP A 175 -2.13 -5.84 -4.76
N LEU A 176 -3.37 -6.27 -4.57
CA LEU A 176 -3.83 -7.64 -4.81
C LEU A 176 -4.49 -7.73 -6.19
N SER A 177 -3.71 -7.52 -7.24
CA SER A 177 -4.22 -7.40 -8.61
C SER A 177 -4.98 -8.64 -9.09
N GLY A 178 -4.63 -9.82 -8.56
CA GLY A 178 -5.32 -11.08 -8.87
C GLY A 178 -6.60 -11.34 -8.07
N LEU A 179 -6.93 -10.50 -7.08
CA LEU A 179 -8.18 -10.54 -6.31
C LEU A 179 -9.14 -9.45 -6.80
N SER A 180 -10.17 -9.82 -7.56
CA SER A 180 -11.05 -8.84 -8.21
C SER A 180 -11.76 -7.92 -7.20
N TYR A 181 -11.78 -6.63 -7.50
CA TYR A 181 -12.48 -5.63 -6.70
C TYR A 181 -14.01 -5.78 -6.79
N THR A 182 -14.68 -5.68 -5.65
CA THR A 182 -16.12 -5.52 -5.55
C THR A 182 -16.42 -4.40 -4.56
N SER A 183 -17.59 -3.75 -4.66
CA SER A 183 -18.01 -2.76 -3.67
C SER A 183 -18.25 -3.34 -2.26
N ARG A 184 -18.21 -4.67 -2.13
CA ARG A 184 -18.34 -5.41 -0.87
C ARG A 184 -16.98 -5.93 -0.40
N ALA A 185 -15.88 -5.51 -1.02
CA ALA A 185 -14.56 -5.92 -0.61
C ALA A 185 -14.30 -5.48 0.84
N THR A 186 -13.63 -6.33 1.60
CA THR A 186 -13.28 -6.08 2.99
C THR A 186 -11.80 -6.32 3.22
N ALA A 187 -11.23 -5.58 4.17
CA ALA A 187 -9.89 -5.76 4.70
C ALA A 187 -10.04 -5.80 6.22
N THR A 188 -9.81 -6.96 6.83
CA THR A 188 -10.04 -7.19 8.26
C THR A 188 -8.74 -7.61 8.93
N ILE A 189 -8.36 -6.91 9.99
CA ILE A 189 -7.18 -7.25 10.79
C ILE A 189 -7.63 -7.98 12.06
N SER A 190 -7.05 -9.15 12.31
CA SER A 190 -7.24 -9.94 13.54
C SER A 190 -5.90 -10.45 14.05
N GLY A 191 -5.40 -9.83 15.12
CA GLY A 191 -4.01 -10.00 15.55
C GLY A 191 -3.05 -9.54 14.45
N SER A 192 -2.12 -10.39 14.05
CA SER A 192 -1.17 -10.14 12.96
C SER A 192 -1.72 -10.46 11.56
N LYS A 193 -2.96 -10.93 11.43
CA LYS A 193 -3.50 -11.36 10.14
C LYS A 193 -4.37 -10.28 9.52
N LEU A 194 -4.00 -9.85 8.32
CA LEU A 194 -4.84 -9.05 7.44
C LEU A 194 -5.50 -9.98 6.43
N THR A 195 -6.82 -10.12 6.50
CA THR A 195 -7.61 -10.87 5.51
C THR A 195 -8.35 -9.91 4.61
N VAL A 196 -8.07 -9.99 3.31
CA VAL A 196 -8.74 -9.23 2.26
C VAL A 196 -9.70 -10.16 1.53
N SER A 197 -10.96 -9.77 1.37
CA SER A 197 -11.97 -10.60 0.71
C SER A 197 -12.78 -9.79 -0.27
N ASN A 198 -13.14 -10.39 -1.40
CA ASN A 198 -14.12 -9.81 -2.33
C ASN A 198 -15.52 -10.46 -2.19
N GLY A 199 -15.69 -11.34 -1.20
CA GLY A 199 -16.91 -12.11 -0.94
C GLY A 199 -16.92 -13.51 -1.57
N MET A 200 -16.10 -13.77 -2.60
CA MET A 200 -15.96 -15.10 -3.22
C MET A 200 -14.59 -15.74 -2.95
N ALA A 201 -13.55 -14.91 -2.96
CA ALA A 201 -12.17 -15.28 -2.69
C ALA A 201 -11.59 -14.36 -1.61
N SER A 202 -10.55 -14.85 -0.94
CA SER A 202 -9.82 -14.08 0.06
C SER A 202 -8.34 -14.39 0.05
N GLU A 203 -7.56 -13.38 0.43
CA GLU A 203 -6.13 -13.44 0.66
C GLU A 203 -5.84 -13.11 2.12
N THR A 204 -4.97 -13.89 2.78
CA THR A 204 -4.51 -13.57 4.12
C THR A 204 -3.02 -13.28 4.12
N LEU A 205 -2.67 -12.11 4.62
CA LEU A 205 -1.30 -11.60 4.78
C LEU A 205 -0.95 -11.64 6.27
N THR A 206 0.32 -11.89 6.60
CA THR A 206 0.83 -11.80 7.97
C THR A 206 1.60 -10.50 8.13
N LEU A 207 1.15 -9.63 9.02
CA LEU A 207 1.79 -8.37 9.39
C LEU A 207 2.57 -8.54 10.69
N ALA A 208 3.86 -8.17 10.70
CA ALA A 208 4.68 -8.21 11.91
C ALA A 208 4.33 -7.08 12.88
N ASP A 209 3.97 -5.91 12.34
CA ASP A 209 3.54 -4.74 13.09
C ASP A 209 2.02 -4.56 12.96
N THR A 210 1.37 -4.22 14.07
CA THR A 210 -0.07 -3.95 14.17
C THR A 210 -0.37 -2.48 14.42
N SER A 211 0.61 -1.58 14.27
CA SER A 211 0.43 -0.13 14.40
C SER A 211 -0.58 0.41 13.39
N VAL A 212 -0.61 -0.13 12.17
CA VAL A 212 -1.68 0.08 11.19
C VAL A 212 -2.82 -0.89 11.45
N THR A 213 -3.99 -0.33 11.74
CA THR A 213 -5.20 -1.11 12.06
C THR A 213 -6.27 -1.05 10.96
N HIS A 214 -6.09 -0.20 9.95
CA HIS A 214 -7.06 0.02 8.89
C HIS A 214 -6.35 0.10 7.53
N PHE A 215 -7.08 -0.31 6.50
CA PHE A 215 -6.67 -0.15 5.12
C PHE A 215 -7.83 0.43 4.33
N GLY A 216 -7.55 1.50 3.59
CA GLY A 216 -8.43 1.95 2.53
C GLY A 216 -8.45 0.94 1.39
N ILE A 217 -9.62 0.72 0.79
CA ILE A 217 -9.82 -0.27 -0.27
C ILE A 217 -10.30 0.45 -1.53
N THR A 218 -9.54 0.33 -2.61
CA THR A 218 -9.88 0.90 -3.91
C THR A 218 -9.64 -0.10 -5.03
N LYS A 219 -10.02 0.26 -6.26
CA LYS A 219 -9.70 -0.50 -7.45
C LYS A 219 -8.29 -0.12 -7.94
N ASP A 220 -7.45 -1.11 -8.24
CA ASP A 220 -6.07 -0.95 -8.71
C ASP A 220 -5.91 -0.40 -10.16
N GLY A 221 -7.02 -0.14 -10.87
CA GLY A 221 -7.04 0.23 -12.29
C GLY A 221 -7.00 -0.95 -13.27
N ALA A 222 -6.48 -2.11 -12.87
CA ALA A 222 -6.45 -3.35 -13.65
C ALA A 222 -7.65 -4.29 -13.35
N GLY A 223 -8.46 -3.98 -12.33
CA GLY A 223 -9.61 -4.77 -11.91
C GLY A 223 -9.47 -5.47 -10.56
N GLY A 224 -8.27 -5.47 -9.96
CA GLY A 224 -7.98 -6.00 -8.64
C GLY A 224 -8.19 -4.99 -7.52
N ILE A 225 -7.87 -5.42 -6.30
CA ILE A 225 -7.99 -4.64 -5.07
C ILE A 225 -6.65 -3.98 -4.75
N LEU A 226 -6.67 -2.65 -4.62
CA LEU A 226 -5.57 -1.88 -4.06
C LEU A 226 -5.89 -1.52 -2.60
N LEU A 227 -5.05 -1.95 -1.68
CA LEU A 227 -5.05 -1.51 -0.30
C LEU A 227 -4.09 -0.35 -0.10
N THR A 228 -4.50 0.63 0.70
CA THR A 228 -3.61 1.68 1.21
C THR A 228 -3.69 1.68 2.73
N ALA A 229 -2.56 1.50 3.41
CA ALA A 229 -2.46 1.59 4.86
C ALA A 229 -2.94 2.96 5.33
N ALA A 230 -3.90 2.97 6.26
CA ALA A 230 -4.65 4.17 6.60
C ALA A 230 -5.03 4.21 8.08
N ALA A 231 -5.43 5.39 8.55
CA ALA A 231 -6.02 5.61 9.86
C ALA A 231 -7.44 6.16 9.70
N LEU A 232 -8.30 5.93 10.70
CA LEU A 232 -9.60 6.59 10.74
C LEU A 232 -9.42 8.11 10.90
N PRO A 233 -10.25 8.94 10.24
CA PRO A 233 -10.37 10.32 10.64
C PRO A 233 -11.01 10.41 12.04
N THR A 234 -10.95 11.58 12.66
CA THR A 234 -11.46 11.82 14.02
C THR A 234 -12.40 13.01 14.04
N ILE A 235 -13.56 12.83 14.68
CA ILE A 235 -14.47 13.91 15.09
C ILE A 235 -14.31 14.06 16.61
N ALA A 236 -13.94 15.26 17.07
CA ALA A 236 -13.78 15.57 18.49
C ALA A 236 -14.53 16.86 18.86
N GLY A 237 -14.83 17.08 20.14
CA GLY A 237 -15.40 18.35 20.62
C GLY A 237 -16.92 18.53 20.41
N ALA A 238 -17.62 17.47 20.01
CA ALA A 238 -19.10 17.44 20.00
C ALA A 238 -19.66 17.67 21.41
N ILE A 239 -20.70 18.52 21.51
CA ILE A 239 -21.33 18.90 22.78
C ILE A 239 -22.82 18.52 22.75
N SER A 240 -23.25 17.75 23.74
CA SER A 240 -24.65 17.42 24.00
C SER A 240 -25.28 18.39 24.99
N GLY A 241 -26.57 18.64 24.82
CA GLY A 241 -27.41 19.39 25.75
C GLY A 241 -27.24 20.89 25.58
N GLN A 242 -26.91 21.34 24.38
CA GLN A 242 -26.83 22.77 24.06
C GLN A 242 -28.24 23.36 24.09
N THR A 243 -28.39 24.52 24.71
CA THR A 243 -29.69 25.18 24.86
C THR A 243 -29.74 26.46 24.03
N THR A 244 -30.82 26.64 23.28
CA THR A 244 -31.16 27.90 22.62
C THR A 244 -32.61 28.27 22.91
N SER A 245 -32.99 29.53 22.70
CA SER A 245 -34.39 29.96 22.75
C SER A 245 -35.08 29.79 21.40
N ASN A 246 -36.42 29.83 21.36
CA ASN A 246 -37.19 29.77 20.12
C ASN A 246 -36.66 30.72 19.06
N GLU A 247 -36.43 30.19 17.85
CA GLU A 247 -35.96 30.93 16.67
C GLU A 247 -34.58 31.62 16.82
N ALA A 248 -33.87 31.43 17.95
CA ALA A 248 -32.54 31.96 18.13
C ALA A 248 -31.49 31.02 17.51
N ALA A 249 -30.69 31.61 16.63
CA ALA A 249 -29.56 30.95 16.00
C ALA A 249 -28.50 30.52 17.01
N ILE A 250 -27.96 29.32 16.83
CA ILE A 250 -26.79 28.79 17.53
C ILE A 250 -25.82 28.18 16.51
N ASN A 251 -24.53 28.16 16.82
CA ASN A 251 -23.52 27.39 16.09
C ASN A 251 -23.27 26.07 16.84
N PRO A 252 -24.05 25.00 16.57
CA PRO A 252 -24.02 23.78 17.38
C PRO A 252 -22.68 23.04 17.30
N PHE A 253 -21.84 23.35 16.32
CA PHE A 253 -20.57 22.66 16.07
C PHE A 253 -19.33 23.53 16.31
N ALA A 254 -19.46 24.69 16.95
CA ALA A 254 -18.34 25.64 17.15
C ALA A 254 -17.11 25.07 17.90
N ALA A 255 -17.27 23.95 18.61
CA ALA A 255 -16.19 23.25 19.30
C ALA A 255 -15.71 21.98 18.57
N VAL A 256 -16.37 21.57 17.48
CA VAL A 256 -16.08 20.32 16.78
C VAL A 256 -14.80 20.46 15.99
N THR A 257 -13.90 19.48 16.07
CA THR A 257 -12.69 19.43 15.24
C THR A 257 -12.69 18.15 14.43
N ILE A 258 -12.41 18.28 13.14
CA ILE A 258 -12.18 17.15 12.23
C ILE A 258 -10.68 17.07 11.94
N THR A 259 -10.10 15.87 12.09
CA THR A 259 -8.71 15.60 11.73
C THR A 259 -8.60 14.31 10.95
N ASP A 260 -7.85 14.32 9.85
CA ASP A 260 -7.49 13.12 9.10
C ASP A 260 -5.97 12.88 9.16
N PRO A 261 -5.50 11.76 9.75
CA PRO A 261 -4.08 11.41 9.74
C PRO A 261 -3.55 10.98 8.36
N ASN A 262 -4.43 10.70 7.39
CA ASN A 262 -4.03 10.27 6.05
C ASN A 262 -3.56 11.47 5.22
N ALA A 263 -2.26 11.56 4.96
CA ALA A 263 -1.68 12.69 4.26
C ALA A 263 -2.26 12.85 2.84
N GLY A 264 -2.80 14.04 2.55
CA GLY A 264 -3.36 14.37 1.24
C GLY A 264 -4.74 13.75 0.96
N ALA A 265 -5.34 13.07 1.93
CA ALA A 265 -6.73 12.66 1.83
C ALA A 265 -7.66 13.88 1.85
N MET A 266 -8.74 13.77 1.08
CA MET A 266 -9.89 14.67 1.15
C MET A 266 -10.96 14.05 2.04
N ASP A 267 -11.75 14.86 2.72
CA ASP A 267 -12.78 14.43 3.65
C ASP A 267 -14.16 14.92 3.18
N SER A 268 -15.22 14.20 3.53
CA SER A 268 -16.60 14.67 3.39
C SER A 268 -17.41 14.36 4.63
N LEU A 269 -18.22 15.31 5.07
CA LEU A 269 -19.04 15.18 6.27
C LEU A 269 -20.51 15.16 5.91
N ILE A 270 -21.19 14.08 6.29
CA ILE A 270 -22.64 14.00 6.29
C ILE A 270 -23.16 14.39 7.66
N ILE A 271 -24.14 15.30 7.68
CA ILE A 271 -24.84 15.76 8.87
C ILE A 271 -26.30 15.33 8.76
N THR A 272 -26.78 14.55 9.71
CA THR A 272 -28.18 14.11 9.77
C THR A 272 -28.86 14.68 11.01
N LEU A 273 -29.98 15.37 10.79
CA LEU A 273 -30.83 15.91 11.85
C LEU A 273 -31.93 14.90 12.19
N ALA A 274 -32.25 14.80 13.48
CA ALA A 274 -33.40 14.04 13.97
C ALA A 274 -34.05 14.74 15.18
N GLY A 275 -35.30 14.38 15.47
CA GLY A 275 -36.06 14.96 16.58
C GLY A 275 -36.88 16.18 16.15
N ALA A 276 -36.76 17.27 16.90
CA ALA A 276 -37.50 18.50 16.64
C ALA A 276 -37.06 19.16 15.33
N ALA A 277 -38.01 19.79 14.64
CA ALA A 277 -37.75 20.45 13.36
C ALA A 277 -36.90 21.72 13.56
N GLY A 278 -36.03 22.00 12.60
CA GLY A 278 -35.21 23.20 12.55
C GLY A 278 -34.53 23.34 11.20
N SER A 279 -33.83 24.44 10.99
CA SER A 279 -33.08 24.71 9.78
C SER A 279 -31.60 24.80 10.10
N LEU A 280 -30.80 23.99 9.42
CA LEU A 280 -29.35 24.12 9.37
C LEU A 280 -28.97 24.86 8.08
N SER A 281 -28.13 25.89 8.15
CA SER A 281 -27.80 26.71 6.99
C SER A 281 -26.40 27.28 7.01
N GLU A 282 -25.78 27.28 5.83
CA GLU A 282 -24.58 28.04 5.46
C GLU A 282 -24.44 28.10 3.92
N ALA A 283 -23.56 28.96 3.40
CA ALA A 283 -23.26 29.08 1.97
C ALA A 283 -22.69 27.79 1.33
N GLY A 284 -21.95 26.96 2.10
CA GLY A 284 -21.33 25.72 1.62
C GLY A 284 -22.15 24.44 1.81
N LEU A 285 -23.28 24.52 2.51
CA LEU A 285 -24.05 23.35 2.90
C LEU A 285 -24.93 22.84 1.76
N ILE A 286 -24.75 21.58 1.36
CA ILE A 286 -25.56 20.92 0.34
C ILE A 286 -26.65 20.11 1.02
N SER A 287 -27.93 20.36 0.70
CA SER A 287 -29.02 19.51 1.18
C SER A 287 -29.18 18.29 0.29
N LEU A 288 -29.15 17.09 0.89
CA LEU A 288 -29.40 15.81 0.23
C LEU A 288 -30.87 15.35 0.39
N GLY A 289 -31.71 16.18 1.03
CA GLY A 289 -33.08 15.82 1.41
C GLY A 289 -33.15 14.97 2.69
N ASN A 290 -34.37 14.75 3.18
CA ASN A 290 -34.64 13.95 4.39
C ASN A 290 -33.77 14.35 5.60
N GLU A 291 -33.69 15.64 5.91
CA GLU A 291 -32.91 16.14 7.06
C GLU A 291 -31.41 15.77 7.02
N THR A 292 -30.89 15.48 5.83
CA THR A 292 -29.49 15.11 5.59
C THR A 292 -28.79 16.16 4.74
N TYR A 293 -27.57 16.51 5.14
CA TYR A 293 -26.75 17.54 4.53
C TYR A 293 -25.32 17.06 4.34
N GLU A 294 -24.61 17.65 3.40
CA GLU A 294 -23.21 17.36 3.09
C GLU A 294 -22.37 18.64 3.11
N LEU A 295 -21.22 18.56 3.76
CA LEU A 295 -20.08 19.45 3.57
C LEU A 295 -18.98 18.65 2.85
N ALA A 296 -18.56 19.15 1.70
CA ALA A 296 -17.49 18.56 0.91
C ALA A 296 -16.34 19.57 0.81
N ALA A 297 -15.28 19.36 1.59
CA ALA A 297 -14.09 20.20 1.55
C ALA A 297 -12.87 19.40 1.13
N THR A 298 -11.82 20.09 0.68
CA THR A 298 -10.61 19.42 0.16
C THR A 298 -9.62 19.02 1.25
N SER A 299 -9.94 19.27 2.52
CA SER A 299 -9.15 18.85 3.69
C SER A 299 -9.98 18.90 4.99
N ALA A 300 -9.64 18.05 5.96
CA ALA A 300 -10.19 18.08 7.33
C ALA A 300 -10.18 19.48 8.00
N ALA A 301 -9.14 20.29 7.76
CA ALA A 301 -9.03 21.62 8.34
C ALA A 301 -10.06 22.62 7.76
N GLN A 302 -10.30 22.56 6.45
CA GLN A 302 -11.35 23.34 5.81
C GLN A 302 -12.74 22.86 6.25
N LEU A 303 -12.91 21.55 6.35
CA LEU A 303 -14.14 20.95 6.85
C LEU A 303 -14.48 21.40 8.26
N THR A 304 -13.47 21.52 9.14
CA THR A 304 -13.64 22.08 10.48
C THR A 304 -14.11 23.54 10.43
N ALA A 305 -13.52 24.36 9.56
CA ALA A 305 -13.89 25.77 9.44
C ALA A 305 -15.34 25.94 8.93
N GLU A 306 -15.70 25.22 7.86
CA GLU A 306 -17.07 25.21 7.32
C GLU A 306 -18.06 24.66 8.35
N LEU A 307 -17.68 23.67 9.15
CA LEU A 307 -18.53 23.14 10.20
C LEU A 307 -18.78 24.17 11.33
N HIS A 308 -17.83 25.05 11.62
CA HIS A 308 -17.96 26.08 12.67
C HIS A 308 -18.90 27.22 12.28
N ASP A 309 -18.96 27.55 10.99
CA ASP A 309 -19.80 28.62 10.47
C ASP A 309 -21.29 28.20 10.39
N LEU A 310 -21.57 26.90 10.47
CA LEU A 310 -22.92 26.36 10.39
C LEU A 310 -23.80 26.90 11.50
N THR A 311 -24.96 27.41 11.11
CA THR A 311 -25.95 27.97 12.02
C THR A 311 -27.21 27.10 12.02
N PHE A 312 -27.69 26.76 13.21
CA PHE A 312 -28.95 26.07 13.42
C PHE A 312 -30.00 27.00 14.05
N VAL A 313 -31.21 26.97 13.50
CA VAL A 313 -32.38 27.68 14.03
C VAL A 313 -33.51 26.69 14.25
N ALA A 314 -33.92 26.50 15.51
CA ALA A 314 -35.04 25.64 15.86
C ALA A 314 -36.37 26.22 15.34
N SER A 315 -37.26 25.35 14.85
CA SER A 315 -38.62 25.76 14.49
C SER A 315 -39.42 26.13 15.75
N PRO A 316 -40.40 27.04 15.66
CA PRO A 316 -41.24 27.38 16.79
C PRO A 316 -41.93 26.14 17.39
N HIS A 317 -41.66 25.89 18.65
CA HIS A 317 -42.45 25.02 19.51
C HIS A 317 -42.99 25.89 20.65
N GLY A 318 -44.20 25.60 21.16
CA GLY A 318 -44.82 26.41 22.22
C GLY A 318 -44.00 26.43 23.53
N ASP A 319 -44.67 26.59 24.67
CA ASP A 319 -44.01 26.76 25.98
C ASP A 319 -43.26 25.51 26.51
N GLY A 320 -43.08 24.48 25.68
CA GLY A 320 -42.34 23.26 25.98
C GLY A 320 -40.89 23.32 25.50
N SER A 321 -40.12 22.28 25.85
CA SER A 321 -38.79 22.04 25.28
C SER A 321 -38.90 21.02 24.15
N ALA A 322 -38.14 21.21 23.08
CA ALA A 322 -37.89 20.19 22.09
C ALA A 322 -36.38 20.02 21.86
N THR A 323 -35.97 18.87 21.34
CA THR A 323 -34.56 18.54 21.13
C THR A 323 -34.35 18.09 19.69
N THR A 324 -33.32 18.65 19.06
CA THR A 324 -32.80 18.20 17.77
C THR A 324 -31.45 17.54 18.01
N THR A 325 -31.26 16.34 17.50
CA THR A 325 -29.99 15.61 17.58
C THR A 325 -29.30 15.64 16.23
N PHE A 326 -27.99 15.80 16.23
CA PHE A 326 -27.15 15.78 15.03
C PHE A 326 -26.26 14.54 15.05
N THR A 327 -26.29 13.78 13.97
CA THR A 327 -25.28 12.75 13.69
C THR A 327 -24.31 13.30 12.67
N LEU A 328 -23.02 13.28 13.01
CA LEU A 328 -21.91 13.66 12.14
C LEU A 328 -21.24 12.39 11.61
N SER A 329 -21.04 12.29 10.31
CA SER A 329 -20.41 11.14 9.66
C SER A 329 -19.33 11.63 8.72
N ASP A 330 -18.08 11.51 9.15
CA ASP A 330 -16.91 11.99 8.40
C ASP A 330 -16.28 10.82 7.64
N THR A 331 -16.14 10.98 6.32
CA THR A 331 -15.60 9.98 5.41
C THR A 331 -14.36 10.52 4.73
N SER A 332 -13.22 9.90 5.02
CA SER A 332 -11.98 10.14 4.31
C SER A 332 -12.01 9.46 2.94
N SER A 333 -11.41 10.11 1.94
CA SER A 333 -11.24 9.65 0.56
C SER A 333 -10.45 8.34 0.43
N VAL A 334 -9.77 7.88 1.50
CA VAL A 334 -9.23 6.51 1.56
C VAL A 334 -10.31 5.44 1.80
N GLY A 335 -11.57 5.84 1.97
CA GLY A 335 -12.72 4.94 2.14
C GLY A 335 -13.01 4.55 3.59
N LEU A 336 -12.54 5.34 4.56
CA LEU A 336 -12.76 5.12 5.99
C LEU A 336 -13.71 6.18 6.56
N THR A 337 -14.68 5.74 7.36
CA THR A 337 -15.72 6.62 7.93
C THR A 337 -15.77 6.51 9.45
N VAL A 338 -15.91 7.65 10.14
CA VAL A 338 -16.19 7.74 11.58
C VAL A 338 -17.53 8.45 11.80
N ASN A 339 -18.27 8.05 12.83
CA ASN A 339 -19.55 8.65 13.20
C ASN A 339 -19.51 9.21 14.62
N ASP A 340 -20.10 10.39 14.84
CA ASP A 340 -20.41 10.97 16.15
C ASP A 340 -21.92 11.23 16.27
N ILE A 341 -22.50 10.87 17.41
CA ILE A 341 -23.93 11.08 17.73
C ILE A 341 -24.13 11.95 18.97
N ASN A 342 -23.08 12.63 19.44
CA ASN A 342 -23.06 13.29 20.73
C ASN A 342 -23.50 14.76 20.66
N THR A 343 -23.81 15.29 19.48
CA THR A 343 -24.24 16.69 19.34
C THR A 343 -25.76 16.78 19.43
N SER A 344 -26.28 17.54 20.40
CA SER A 344 -27.72 17.72 20.63
C SER A 344 -28.06 19.00 21.39
#